data_AF-A0A3M3AN66-F1
#
_entry.id   AF-A0A3M3AN66-F1
#
_cell.length_a   1.000
_cell.length_b   1.000
_cell.length_c   1.000
_cell.angle_alpha   90.00
_cell.angle_beta   90.00
_cell.angle_gamma   90.00
#
_symmetry.space_group_name_H-M   'P 1'
#
loop_
_entity.id
_entity.type
_entity.pdbx_description
1 polymer ?
#
loop_
_entity_poly.entity_id
_entity_poly.type
_entity_poly.pdbx_seq_one_letter_code
_entity_poly.pdbx_strand_id
1 'polypeptide(L)' 'SATCVAAGRVSYCLGLQGPALAIDTACSSSLVAIHTACEALRSNDCQLALAGGVTVMP' A
#
# COMPACT_ATOMS: atom_id res chain seq x y z
N SER A 1 -7.75 -9.34 -8.05
CA SER A 1 -7.56 -8.28 -9.07
C SER A 1 -8.12 -6.91 -8.71
N ALA A 2 -9.24 -6.79 -7.97
CA ALA A 2 -9.77 -5.46 -7.62
C ALA A 2 -8.86 -4.65 -6.67
N THR A 3 -8.17 -5.31 -5.74
CA THR A 3 -7.28 -4.68 -4.75
C THR A 3 -6.03 -4.05 -5.36
N CYS A 4 -5.40 -4.68 -6.37
CA CYS A 4 -4.25 -4.07 -7.07
C CYS A 4 -4.63 -2.83 -7.89
N VAL A 5 -5.86 -2.80 -8.45
CA VAL A 5 -6.39 -1.60 -9.11
C VAL A 5 -6.59 -0.46 -8.11
N ALA A 6 -7.00 -0.75 -6.87
CA ALA A 6 -7.13 0.28 -5.83
C ALA A 6 -5.77 0.95 -5.52
N ALA A 7 -4.72 0.16 -5.31
CA ALA A 7 -3.37 0.69 -5.08
C ALA A 7 -2.88 1.54 -6.27
N GLY A 8 -3.02 1.03 -7.50
CA GLY A 8 -2.65 1.77 -8.70
C GLY A 8 -3.44 3.06 -8.89
N ARG A 9 -4.74 3.07 -8.57
CA ARG A 9 -5.57 4.28 -8.62
C ARG A 9 -5.13 5.34 -7.62
N VAL A 10 -4.79 4.96 -6.39
CA VAL A 10 -4.27 5.90 -5.39
C VAL A 10 -2.96 6.53 -5.87
N SER A 11 -2.02 5.73 -6.38
CA SER A 11 -0.76 6.24 -6.93
C SER A 11 -0.99 7.17 -8.10
N TYR A 12 -1.87 6.81 -9.04
CA TYR A 12 -2.21 7.65 -10.19
C TYR A 12 -2.83 8.99 -9.76
N CYS A 13 -3.85 8.96 -8.90
CA CYS A 13 -4.55 10.16 -8.43
C CYS A 13 -3.63 11.13 -7.67
N LEU A 14 -2.64 10.62 -6.96
CA LEU A 14 -1.67 11.42 -6.19
C LEU A 14 -0.37 11.71 -6.96
N GLY A 15 -0.23 11.22 -8.19
CA GLY A 15 1.00 11.38 -9.00
C GLY A 15 2.21 10.63 -8.45
N LEU A 16 2.03 9.60 -7.62
CA LEU A 16 3.12 8.84 -7.01
C LEU A 16 3.74 7.87 -8.03
N GLN A 17 5.07 7.89 -8.15
CA GLN A 17 5.84 7.04 -9.06
C GLN A 17 6.59 5.90 -8.35
N GLY A 18 6.39 5.77 -7.03
CA GLY A 18 6.96 4.70 -6.22
C GLY A 18 6.19 3.37 -6.32
N PRO A 19 6.56 2.37 -5.51
CA PRO A 19 5.92 1.06 -5.52
C PRO A 19 4.41 1.14 -5.20
N ALA A 20 3.58 0.53 -6.05
CA ALA A 20 2.12 0.46 -5.89
C ALA A 20 1.69 -0.98 -5.58
N LEU A 21 1.59 -1.32 -4.30
CA LEU A 21 1.35 -2.69 -3.83
C LEU A 21 -0.03 -2.84 -3.19
N ALA A 22 -0.69 -3.96 -3.47
CA ALA A 22 -1.87 -4.41 -2.74
C ALA A 22 -1.51 -5.64 -1.91
N ILE A 23 -1.73 -5.54 -0.60
CA ILE A 23 -1.36 -6.57 0.38
C ILE A 23 -2.64 -7.15 0.97
N ASP A 24 -2.77 -8.47 0.89
CA ASP A 24 -3.86 -9.22 1.49
C ASP A 24 -3.27 -10.32 2.36
N THR A 25 -3.28 -10.07 3.67
CA THR A 25 -2.93 -11.02 4.71
C THR A 25 -4.10 -11.20 5.68
N ALA A 26 -5.34 -11.11 5.18
CA ALA A 26 -6.56 -11.10 5.97
C ALA A 26 -6.58 -9.95 7.02
N CYS A 27 -6.93 -10.24 8.28
CA CYS A 27 -7.15 -9.23 9.32
C CYS A 27 -5.91 -8.39 9.66
N SER A 28 -4.71 -8.86 9.31
CA SER A 28 -3.44 -8.14 9.56
C SER A 28 -2.98 -7.29 8.38
N SER A 29 -3.75 -7.22 7.29
CA SER A 29 -3.33 -6.57 6.03
C SER A 29 -2.85 -5.13 6.23
N SER A 30 -3.52 -4.34 7.08
CA SER A 30 -3.14 -2.95 7.36
C SER A 30 -1.80 -2.85 8.10
N LEU A 31 -1.55 -3.73 9.07
CA LEU A 31 -0.28 -3.78 9.79
C LEU A 31 0.86 -4.25 8.90
N VAL A 32 0.62 -5.24 8.05
CA VAL A 32 1.62 -5.72 7.08
C VAL A 32 1.94 -4.63 6.06
N ALA A 33 0.93 -3.89 5.57
CA ALA A 33 1.16 -2.76 4.67
C ALA A 33 2.07 -1.68 5.28
N ILE A 34 1.86 -1.35 6.56
CA ILE A 34 2.72 -0.40 7.30
C ILE A 34 4.13 -0.99 7.45
N HIS A 35 4.25 -2.27 7.81
CA HIS A 35 5.55 -2.93 7.94
C HIS A 35 6.37 -2.85 6.66
N THR A 36 5.76 -3.20 5.52
CA THR A 36 6.39 -3.14 4.19
C THR A 36 6.76 -1.72 3.80
N ALA A 37 5.92 -0.72 4.09
CA ALA A 37 6.25 0.69 3.83
C ALA A 37 7.46 1.16 4.64
N CYS A 38 7.54 0.79 5.93
CA CYS A 38 8.69 1.10 6.76
C CYS A 38 9.96 0.40 6.26
N GLU A 39 9.85 -0.82 5.73
CA GLU A 39 10.97 -1.54 5.13
C GLU A 39 11.46 -0.86 3.86
N ALA A 40 10.56 -0.48 2.94
CA ALA A 40 10.91 0.24 1.71
C ALA A 40 11.60 1.58 1.99
N LEU A 41 11.18 2.31 3.03
CA LEU A 41 11.84 3.54 3.48
C LEU A 41 13.24 3.26 4.03
N ARG A 42 13.43 2.20 4.83
CA ARG A 42 14.74 1.82 5.39
C ARG A 42 15.71 1.34 4.30
N SER A 43 15.20 0.62 3.31
CA SER A 43 15.98 0.12 2.18
C SER A 43 16.29 1.20 1.14
N ASN A 44 15.75 2.42 1.30
CA ASN A 44 15.83 3.53 0.34
C ASN A 44 15.20 3.20 -1.03
N ASP A 45 14.27 2.24 -1.08
CA ASP A 45 13.49 1.95 -2.30
C ASP A 45 12.51 3.09 -2.62
N CYS A 46 12.07 3.82 -1.59
CA CYS A 46 11.28 5.05 -1.72
C CYS A 46 11.64 6.04 -0.62
N GLN A 47 11.46 7.34 -0.90
CA GLN A 47 11.67 8.42 0.08
C GLN A 47 10.39 8.80 0.85
N LEU A 48 9.24 8.37 0.33
CA LEU A 48 7.92 8.59 0.90
C LEU A 48 7.08 7.34 0.63
N ALA A 49 6.36 6.87 1.64
CA ALA A 49 5.48 5.71 1.54
C ALA A 49 4.10 6.04 2.10
N LEU A 50 3.05 5.61 1.39
CA LEU A 50 1.66 5.69 1.83
C LEU A 50 1.15 4.27 2.06
N ALA A 51 0.72 3.98 3.29
CA ALA A 51 0.26 2.66 3.70
C ALA A 51 -1.06 2.76 4.48
N GLY A 52 -1.94 1.78 4.27
CA GLY A 52 -3.22 1.68 4.94
C GLY A 52 -4.02 0.46 4.48
N GLY A 53 -5.20 0.28 5.06
CA GLY A 53 -6.14 -0.77 4.67
C GLY A 53 -7.57 -0.33 4.93
N VAL A 54 -8.50 -0.86 4.14
CA VAL A 54 -9.94 -0.57 4.27
C VAL A 54 -10.72 -1.88 4.30
N THR A 55 -11.69 -1.95 5.22
CA THR A 55 -12.68 -3.03 5.29
C THR A 55 -14.05 -2.40 5.15
N VAL A 56 -14.84 -2.92 4.21
CA VAL A 56 -16.26 -2.56 4.07
C VAL A 56 -17.06 -3.79 4.49
N MET A 57 -17.78 -3.69 5.61
CA MET A 57 -18.81 -4.65 5.98
C MET A 57 -20.15 -4.19 5.39
N PRO A 58 -20.93 -5.07 4.75
CA PRO A 58 -22.30 -4.79 4.38
C PRO A 58 -23.21 -4.66 5.62
#